data_AF-A0A672M648-F1
#
_entry.id   AF-A0A672M648-F1
#
_cell.length_a   1.000
_cell.length_b   1.000
_cell.length_c   1.000
_cell.angle_alpha   90.00
_cell.angle_beta   90.00
_cell.angle_gamma   90.00
#
_symmetry.space_group_name_H-M   'P 1'
#
loop_
_entity.id
_entity.type
_entity.pdbx_description
1 polymer ?
#
loop_
_entity_poly.entity_id
_entity_poly.type
_entity_poly.pdbx_seq_one_letter_code
_entity_poly.pdbx_strand_id
1 'polypeptide(L)'
;MTARVLLSVRALTNLLHLDLSSNRLVLLPPGMFAPLPNLQHLHLRNNSLVAIYNSTFSGIEQLLELDLTGNAFRTISDEGLRELERFSGVRLLLGQNPYVCTCEAQELANWLNSSKVRVGDADRLYCEFPAALRDVSLRGLGAQALGCYGKVHEEITDLSIQTSYVFLGLVLGFVGMVFLFVVYLNRKGIKKWITDIYEACQNVLEGYHHRYEIDSDPRLGQTCTLKNKDSLLASMVP
;
A
#
# COMPACT_ATOMS: atom_id res chain seq x y z
N MET A 1 -29.19 30.01 -24.78
CA MET A 1 -29.55 31.28 -24.10
C MET A 1 -28.47 31.65 -23.08
N THR A 2 -27.23 31.80 -23.52
CA THR A 2 -26.05 31.91 -22.66
C THR A 2 -25.11 32.92 -23.30
N ALA A 3 -25.23 34.20 -22.89
CA ALA A 3 -24.24 35.29 -23.06
C ALA A 3 -24.87 36.69 -22.85
N ARG A 4 -25.80 36.86 -21.88
CA ARG A 4 -26.44 38.17 -21.64
C ARG A 4 -26.58 38.60 -20.18
N VAL A 5 -25.92 37.90 -19.25
CA VAL A 5 -25.90 38.26 -17.81
C VAL A 5 -24.59 38.97 -17.42
N LEU A 6 -23.54 38.91 -18.24
CA LEU A 6 -22.20 39.44 -17.92
C LEU A 6 -22.03 40.97 -18.09
N LEU A 7 -23.05 41.72 -18.54
CA LEU A 7 -22.91 43.16 -18.85
C LEU A 7 -23.55 44.12 -17.85
N SER A 8 -24.01 43.66 -16.67
CA SER A 8 -24.55 44.60 -15.67
C SER A 8 -24.44 44.14 -14.21
N VAL A 9 -23.33 43.51 -13.83
CA VAL A 9 -22.95 43.47 -12.41
C VAL A 9 -21.83 44.51 -12.23
N ARG A 10 -22.20 45.80 -12.33
CA ARG A 10 -21.46 46.81 -11.57
C ARG A 10 -21.44 46.31 -10.13
N ALA A 11 -20.28 46.36 -9.46
CA ALA A 11 -20.12 45.85 -8.10
C ALA A 11 -21.38 46.13 -7.28
N LEU A 12 -22.15 45.09 -6.94
CA LEU A 12 -23.40 45.25 -6.20
C LEU A 12 -23.01 45.33 -4.73
N THR A 13 -22.29 46.40 -4.39
CA THR A 13 -21.69 46.59 -3.07
C THR A 13 -22.72 46.67 -1.96
N ASN A 14 -24.00 46.89 -2.27
CA ASN A 14 -25.05 46.94 -1.26
C ASN A 14 -25.83 45.61 -1.15
N LEU A 15 -25.51 44.60 -1.97
CA LEU A 15 -26.22 43.34 -1.93
C LEU A 15 -25.76 42.52 -0.73
N LEU A 16 -26.66 42.34 0.23
CA LEU A 16 -26.42 41.56 1.44
C LEU A 16 -26.95 40.13 1.34
N HIS A 17 -27.97 39.90 0.51
CA HIS A 17 -28.65 38.61 0.39
C HIS A 17 -28.74 38.21 -1.08
N LEU A 18 -28.36 36.98 -1.39
CA LEU A 18 -28.45 36.38 -2.72
C LEU A 18 -29.04 34.98 -2.62
N ASP A 19 -30.22 34.81 -3.19
CA ASP A 19 -30.91 33.53 -3.28
C ASP A 19 -30.83 32.98 -4.71
N LEU A 20 -30.14 31.85 -4.87
CA LEU A 20 -29.99 31.07 -6.09
C LEU A 20 -30.56 29.66 -5.90
N SER A 21 -31.42 29.46 -4.91
CA SER A 21 -32.00 28.16 -4.60
C SER A 21 -32.91 27.63 -5.71
N SER A 22 -33.10 26.31 -5.76
CA SER A 22 -33.97 25.61 -6.71
C SER A 22 -33.65 25.88 -8.18
N ASN A 23 -32.37 26.06 -8.49
CA ASN A 23 -31.85 26.15 -9.85
C ASN A 23 -31.20 24.82 -10.26
N ARG A 24 -30.53 24.80 -11.42
CA ARG A 24 -29.83 23.63 -11.95
C ARG A 24 -28.32 23.87 -12.02
N LEU A 25 -27.79 24.57 -11.03
CA LEU A 25 -26.36 24.87 -10.97
C LEU A 25 -25.59 23.58 -10.64
N VAL A 26 -24.66 23.20 -11.51
CA VAL A 26 -23.81 22.01 -11.35
C VAL A 26 -22.45 22.38 -10.78
N LEU A 27 -21.97 23.57 -11.14
CA LEU A 27 -20.65 24.10 -10.79
C LEU A 27 -20.78 25.60 -10.54
N LEU A 28 -19.96 26.13 -9.63
CA LEU A 28 -19.82 27.55 -9.39
C LEU A 28 -18.44 27.98 -9.92
N PRO A 29 -18.37 28.84 -10.95
CA PRO A 29 -17.09 29.30 -11.47
C PRO A 29 -16.28 30.06 -10.41
N PRO A 30 -14.95 29.93 -10.40
CA PRO A 30 -14.08 30.70 -9.51
C PRO A 30 -14.35 32.20 -9.62
N GLY A 31 -14.46 32.89 -8.49
CA GLY A 31 -14.63 34.34 -8.43
C GLY A 31 -16.00 34.86 -8.91
N MET A 32 -17.00 34.01 -9.12
CA MET A 32 -18.32 34.47 -9.57
C MET A 32 -19.00 35.46 -8.61
N PHE A 33 -18.65 35.39 -7.32
CA PHE A 33 -19.18 36.27 -6.28
C PHE A 33 -18.25 37.45 -5.95
N ALA A 34 -17.10 37.58 -6.62
CA ALA A 34 -16.16 38.67 -6.39
C ALA A 34 -16.75 40.08 -6.53
N PRO A 35 -17.74 40.34 -7.41
CA PRO A 35 -18.42 41.64 -7.48
C PRO A 35 -19.36 41.97 -6.30
N LEU A 36 -19.49 41.08 -5.29
CA LEU A 36 -20.47 41.16 -4.20
C LEU A 36 -19.79 41.22 -2.81
N PRO A 37 -18.91 42.22 -2.54
CA PRO A 37 -18.03 42.20 -1.37
C PRO A 37 -18.74 42.22 0.00
N ASN A 38 -19.98 42.71 0.05
CA ASN A 38 -20.76 42.84 1.28
C ASN A 38 -21.83 41.74 1.43
N LEU A 39 -21.77 40.68 0.63
CA LEU A 39 -22.73 39.59 0.71
C LEU A 39 -22.64 38.87 2.08
N GLN A 40 -23.78 38.76 2.75
CA GLN A 40 -23.92 38.14 4.08
C GLN A 40 -24.66 36.80 4.03
N HIS A 41 -25.64 36.66 3.13
CA HIS A 41 -26.44 35.44 3.00
C HIS A 41 -26.40 34.94 1.57
N LEU A 42 -25.91 33.71 1.38
CA LEU A 42 -25.88 33.02 0.09
C LEU A 42 -26.66 31.71 0.18
N HIS A 43 -27.78 31.64 -0.53
CA HIS A 43 -28.61 30.44 -0.59
C HIS A 43 -28.44 29.73 -1.93
N LEU A 44 -27.91 28.52 -1.90
CA LEU A 44 -27.67 27.64 -3.05
C LEU A 44 -28.41 26.31 -2.91
N ARG A 45 -29.43 26.29 -2.05
CA ARG A 45 -30.24 25.12 -1.74
C ARG A 45 -30.89 24.50 -2.99
N ASN A 46 -31.06 23.17 -3.02
CA ASN A 46 -31.76 22.46 -4.10
C ASN A 46 -31.17 22.76 -5.49
N ASN A 47 -29.84 22.68 -5.61
CA ASN A 47 -29.14 22.72 -6.89
C ASN A 47 -28.54 21.33 -7.18
N SER A 48 -27.55 21.24 -8.07
CA SER A 48 -26.87 19.99 -8.42
C SER A 48 -25.36 20.12 -8.25
N LEU A 49 -24.92 20.91 -7.27
CA LEU A 49 -23.50 21.14 -7.00
C LEU A 49 -22.85 19.84 -6.52
N VAL A 50 -21.74 19.49 -7.15
CA VAL A 50 -21.00 18.23 -6.89
C VAL A 50 -19.68 18.46 -6.16
N ALA A 51 -19.09 19.64 -6.29
CA ALA A 51 -17.80 19.97 -5.68
C ALA A 51 -17.70 21.48 -5.40
N ILE A 52 -16.82 21.82 -4.45
CA ILE A 52 -16.39 23.18 -4.16
C ILE A 52 -14.93 23.25 -4.58
N TYR A 53 -14.61 24.16 -5.50
CA TYR A 53 -13.24 24.36 -5.99
C TYR A 53 -12.58 25.53 -5.30
N ASN A 54 -11.27 25.65 -5.46
CA ASN A 54 -10.54 26.84 -5.05
C ASN A 54 -11.19 28.12 -5.58
N SER A 55 -11.14 29.19 -4.78
CA SER A 55 -11.67 30.50 -5.14
C SER A 55 -13.16 30.54 -5.53
N THR A 56 -13.94 29.48 -5.29
CA THR A 56 -15.39 29.46 -5.56
C THR A 56 -16.10 30.59 -4.82
N PHE A 57 -15.72 30.80 -3.56
CA PHE A 57 -16.26 31.84 -2.68
C PHE A 57 -15.30 33.01 -2.51
N SER A 58 -14.44 33.27 -3.51
CA SER A 58 -13.54 34.41 -3.49
C SER A 58 -14.32 35.73 -3.57
N GLY A 59 -13.92 36.70 -2.74
CA GLY A 59 -14.48 38.06 -2.69
C GLY A 59 -15.74 38.25 -1.85
N ILE A 60 -16.25 37.22 -1.14
CA ILE A 60 -17.40 37.35 -0.22
C ILE A 60 -16.98 37.18 1.25
N GLU A 61 -16.14 38.07 1.75
CA GLU A 61 -15.52 37.94 3.08
C GLU A 61 -16.46 38.24 4.26
N GLN A 62 -17.60 38.89 4.00
CA GLN A 62 -18.60 39.29 5.01
C GLN A 62 -19.73 38.26 5.18
N LEU A 63 -19.55 37.05 4.66
CA LEU A 63 -20.59 36.02 4.71
C LEU A 63 -20.90 35.67 6.17
N LEU A 64 -22.19 35.46 6.46
CA LEU A 64 -22.74 35.04 7.75
C LEU A 64 -23.44 33.69 7.63
N GLU A 65 -24.08 33.41 6.48
CA GLU A 65 -24.77 32.16 6.20
C GLU A 65 -24.51 31.66 4.78
N LEU A 66 -24.21 30.37 4.66
CA LEU A 66 -24.10 29.64 3.40
C LEU A 66 -24.99 28.41 3.45
N ASP A 67 -26.01 28.36 2.59
CA ASP A 67 -26.90 27.20 2.47
C ASP A 67 -26.59 26.37 1.22
N LEU A 68 -26.03 25.18 1.42
CA LEU A 68 -25.71 24.19 0.40
C LEU A 68 -26.58 22.92 0.53
N THR A 69 -27.69 23.01 1.26
CA THR A 69 -28.62 21.89 1.49
C THR A 69 -29.22 21.38 0.17
N GLY A 70 -29.40 20.07 0.03
CA GLY A 70 -30.12 19.51 -1.12
C GLY A 70 -29.33 19.61 -2.43
N ASN A 71 -28.01 19.44 -2.38
CA ASN A 71 -27.14 19.39 -3.55
C ASN A 71 -26.73 17.93 -3.84
N ALA A 72 -25.66 17.75 -4.61
CA ALA A 72 -25.16 16.43 -5.03
C ALA A 72 -23.76 16.13 -4.46
N PHE A 73 -23.42 16.69 -3.29
CA PHE A 73 -22.12 16.44 -2.67
C PHE A 73 -22.02 14.99 -2.20
N ARG A 74 -21.09 14.23 -2.79
CA ARG A 74 -20.72 12.88 -2.35
C ARG A 74 -19.65 12.91 -1.27
N THR A 75 -18.71 13.83 -1.40
CA THR A 75 -17.74 14.19 -0.37
C THR A 75 -17.38 15.66 -0.60
N ILE A 76 -16.63 16.27 0.31
CA ILE A 76 -16.01 17.58 0.10
C ILE A 76 -14.51 17.35 0.09
N SER A 77 -13.87 17.71 -1.03
CA SER A 77 -12.44 17.56 -1.16
C SER A 77 -11.69 18.47 -0.19
N ASP A 78 -10.45 18.10 0.08
CA ASP A 78 -9.47 18.86 0.85
C ASP A 78 -9.39 20.35 0.43
N GLU A 79 -9.44 20.61 -0.87
CA GLU A 79 -9.49 21.97 -1.43
C GLU A 79 -10.79 22.71 -1.05
N GLY A 80 -11.93 22.04 -1.18
CA GLY A 80 -13.23 22.60 -0.82
C GLY A 80 -13.35 22.89 0.68
N LEU A 81 -12.81 22.01 1.52
CA LEU A 81 -12.76 22.21 2.97
C LEU A 81 -11.94 23.44 3.34
N ARG A 82 -10.77 23.63 2.70
CA ARG A 82 -9.95 24.83 2.91
C ARG A 82 -10.68 26.12 2.51
N GLU A 83 -11.44 26.10 1.43
CA GLU A 83 -12.27 27.25 1.04
C GLU A 83 -13.34 27.56 2.08
N LEU A 84 -13.99 26.54 2.64
CA LEU A 84 -14.99 26.71 3.70
C LEU A 84 -14.36 27.19 5.02
N GLU A 85 -13.12 26.77 5.34
CA GLU A 85 -12.38 27.20 6.52
C GLU A 85 -12.00 28.69 6.51
N ARG A 86 -11.97 29.33 5.34
CA ARG A 86 -11.73 30.78 5.24
C ARG A 86 -12.79 31.59 5.99
N PHE A 87 -13.98 31.03 6.15
CA PHE A 87 -15.10 31.67 6.81
C PHE A 87 -15.15 31.33 8.31
N SER A 88 -14.58 32.19 9.14
CA SER A 88 -14.68 32.03 10.60
C SER A 88 -16.08 32.42 11.09
N GLY A 89 -16.79 31.50 11.73
CA GLY A 89 -18.06 31.82 12.42
C GLY A 89 -19.30 31.86 11.51
N VAL A 90 -19.19 31.49 10.24
CA VAL A 90 -20.32 31.36 9.33
C VAL A 90 -21.20 30.17 9.71
N ARG A 91 -22.52 30.35 9.58
CA ARG A 91 -23.50 29.26 9.63
C ARG A 91 -23.52 28.55 8.28
N LEU A 92 -22.97 27.35 8.25
CA LEU A 92 -22.96 26.50 7.06
C LEU A 92 -24.07 25.43 7.17
N LEU A 93 -24.84 25.24 6.10
CA LEU A 93 -25.82 24.16 6.00
C LEU A 93 -25.44 23.22 4.85
N LEU A 94 -25.34 21.93 5.14
CA LEU A 94 -24.82 20.90 4.24
C LEU A 94 -25.74 19.68 4.12
N GLY A 95 -26.88 19.67 4.79
CA GLY A 95 -27.81 18.55 4.86
C GLY A 95 -28.38 18.14 3.50
N GLN A 96 -29.04 16.98 3.48
CA GLN A 96 -29.71 16.45 2.28
C GLN A 96 -28.77 16.32 1.07
N ASN A 97 -27.53 15.91 1.30
CA ASN A 97 -26.54 15.60 0.26
C ASN A 97 -26.23 14.09 0.27
N PRO A 98 -26.01 13.47 -0.90
CA PRO A 98 -25.82 12.02 -1.02
C PRO A 98 -24.38 11.60 -0.65
N TYR A 99 -24.02 11.72 0.62
CA TYR A 99 -22.65 11.47 1.08
C TYR A 99 -22.22 10.01 0.93
N VAL A 100 -21.01 9.83 0.41
CA VAL A 100 -20.32 8.56 0.25
C VAL A 100 -19.32 8.42 1.39
N CYS A 101 -19.69 7.67 2.42
CA CYS A 101 -18.91 7.43 3.63
C CYS A 101 -17.95 6.26 3.46
N THR A 102 -17.01 6.43 2.54
CA THR A 102 -15.83 5.56 2.40
C THR A 102 -14.61 6.26 3.00
N CYS A 103 -13.41 5.72 2.77
CA CYS A 103 -12.21 6.35 3.29
C CYS A 103 -11.97 7.78 2.78
N GLU A 104 -12.50 8.13 1.61
CA GLU A 104 -12.43 9.49 1.05
C GLU A 104 -13.21 10.53 1.88
N ALA A 105 -14.16 10.10 2.72
CA ALA A 105 -14.90 10.99 3.61
C ALA A 105 -14.17 11.25 4.94
N GLN A 106 -12.99 10.66 5.17
CA GLN A 106 -12.27 10.80 6.45
C GLN A 106 -11.92 12.26 6.75
N GLU A 107 -11.47 13.01 5.74
CA GLU A 107 -11.10 14.43 5.91
C GLU A 107 -12.33 15.27 6.27
N LEU A 108 -13.45 15.05 5.58
CA LEU A 108 -14.72 15.69 5.89
C LEU A 108 -15.19 15.35 7.31
N ALA A 109 -15.11 14.08 7.72
CA ALA A 109 -15.50 13.63 9.05
C ALA A 109 -14.63 14.27 10.15
N ASN A 110 -13.31 14.35 9.92
CA ASN A 110 -12.37 15.02 10.82
C ASN A 110 -12.68 16.51 10.91
N TRP A 111 -12.90 17.16 9.75
CA TRP A 111 -13.22 18.58 9.67
C TRP A 111 -14.53 18.92 10.40
N LEU A 112 -15.56 18.08 10.30
CA LEU A 112 -16.81 18.25 11.06
C LEU A 112 -16.60 18.18 12.59
N ASN A 113 -15.56 17.50 13.05
CA ASN A 113 -15.25 17.36 14.47
C ASN A 113 -14.33 18.47 14.98
N SER A 114 -13.40 18.98 14.16
CA SER A 114 -12.35 19.91 14.58
C SER A 114 -12.50 21.35 14.09
N SER A 115 -13.32 21.61 13.07
CA SER A 115 -13.38 22.93 12.44
C SER A 115 -14.02 23.98 13.34
N LYS A 116 -13.61 25.25 13.14
CA LYS A 116 -14.20 26.42 13.81
C LYS A 116 -15.48 26.91 13.12
N VAL A 117 -15.80 26.35 11.95
CA VAL A 117 -17.00 26.68 11.17
C VAL A 117 -18.21 26.06 11.85
N ARG A 118 -19.29 26.83 12.03
CA ARG A 118 -20.51 26.29 12.62
C ARG A 118 -21.35 25.64 11.52
N VAL A 119 -21.18 24.34 11.36
CA VAL A 119 -22.09 23.54 10.53
C VAL A 119 -23.41 23.40 11.31
N GLY A 120 -24.40 24.21 10.94
CA GLY A 120 -25.65 24.36 11.68
C GLY A 120 -26.50 23.09 11.70
N ASP A 121 -26.30 22.21 10.73
CA ASP A 121 -26.98 20.93 10.56
C ASP A 121 -26.02 19.73 10.58
N ALA A 122 -24.89 19.86 11.29
CA ALA A 122 -23.86 18.81 11.39
C ALA A 122 -24.42 17.44 11.82
N ASP A 123 -25.45 17.44 12.68
CA ASP A 123 -26.07 16.22 13.20
C ASP A 123 -27.03 15.55 12.20
N ARG A 124 -27.29 16.21 11.05
CA ARG A 124 -28.18 15.74 9.98
C ARG A 124 -27.43 15.47 8.67
N LEU A 125 -26.11 15.29 8.76
CA LEU A 125 -25.28 14.85 7.64
C LEU A 125 -25.22 13.33 7.67
N TYR A 126 -26.07 12.69 6.89
CA TYR A 126 -26.17 11.23 6.84
C TYR A 126 -25.44 10.66 5.64
N CYS A 127 -24.87 9.47 5.81
CA CYS A 127 -24.32 8.67 4.74
C CYS A 127 -25.45 8.09 3.87
N GLU A 128 -25.32 8.22 2.55
CA GLU A 128 -26.18 7.54 1.57
C GLU A 128 -25.58 6.20 1.14
N PHE A 129 -24.25 6.14 1.08
CA PHE A 129 -23.45 4.97 0.68
C PHE A 129 -22.21 4.86 1.59
N PRO A 130 -21.66 3.66 1.87
CA PRO A 130 -22.16 2.33 1.50
C PRO A 130 -23.42 1.94 2.26
N ALA A 131 -24.15 0.93 1.77
CA ALA A 131 -25.40 0.48 2.38
C ALA A 131 -25.25 0.09 3.87
N ALA A 132 -24.07 -0.35 4.29
CA ALA A 132 -23.77 -0.69 5.69
C ALA A 132 -23.76 0.53 6.63
N LEU A 133 -23.50 1.73 6.10
CA LEU A 133 -23.45 2.98 6.84
C LEU A 133 -24.62 3.91 6.50
N ARG A 134 -25.61 3.45 5.73
CA ARG A 134 -26.75 4.30 5.36
C ARG A 134 -27.45 4.85 6.60
N ASP A 135 -27.83 6.13 6.54
CA ASP A 135 -28.48 6.89 7.61
C ASP A 135 -27.63 7.08 8.89
N VAL A 136 -26.35 6.70 8.85
CA VAL A 136 -25.40 6.99 9.93
C VAL A 136 -24.90 8.42 9.79
N SER A 137 -24.82 9.16 10.90
CA SER A 137 -24.29 10.52 10.92
C SER A 137 -22.79 10.52 10.64
N LEU A 138 -22.35 11.37 9.71
CA LEU A 138 -20.95 11.63 9.39
C LEU A 138 -20.17 12.19 10.59
N ARG A 139 -20.85 12.94 11.46
CA ARG A 139 -20.22 13.55 12.63
C ARG A 139 -19.85 12.47 13.63
N GLY A 140 -18.55 12.36 13.92
CA GLY A 140 -18.02 11.36 14.85
C GLY A 140 -17.67 10.01 14.22
N LEU A 141 -17.81 9.86 12.89
CA LEU A 141 -17.24 8.71 12.20
C LEU A 141 -15.71 8.78 12.21
N GLY A 142 -15.09 7.74 12.76
CA GLY A 142 -13.64 7.57 12.76
C GLY A 142 -13.13 6.75 11.57
N ALA A 143 -11.81 6.76 11.38
CA ALA A 143 -11.11 6.05 10.31
C ALA A 143 -11.42 4.54 10.24
N GLN A 144 -11.66 3.91 11.40
CA GLN A 144 -12.00 2.48 11.47
C GLN A 144 -13.40 2.19 10.91
N ALA A 145 -14.39 3.03 11.24
CA ALA A 145 -15.76 2.87 10.77
C ALA A 145 -15.87 3.10 9.26
N LEU A 146 -15.06 4.01 8.71
CA LEU A 146 -14.98 4.28 7.26
C LEU A 146 -14.16 3.25 6.48
N GLY A 147 -13.54 2.27 7.15
CA GLY A 147 -12.75 1.23 6.50
C GLY A 147 -11.38 1.68 5.97
N CYS A 148 -10.83 2.80 6.45
CA CYS A 148 -9.55 3.35 5.97
C CYS A 148 -8.33 2.47 6.29
N TYR A 149 -8.43 1.58 7.28
CA TYR A 149 -7.39 0.64 7.64
C TYR A 149 -7.28 -0.57 6.67
N GLY A 150 -8.04 -0.58 5.58
CA GLY A 150 -8.03 -1.61 4.53
C GLY A 150 -7.00 -1.44 3.41
N LYS A 151 -6.08 -0.45 3.49
CA LYS A 151 -4.91 -0.31 2.58
C LYS A 151 -3.56 -0.54 3.27
N VAL A 152 -3.57 -1.19 4.44
CA VAL A 152 -2.35 -1.51 5.19
C VAL A 152 -1.95 -2.99 5.02
N HIS A 153 -2.84 -3.84 4.48
CA HIS A 153 -2.59 -5.27 4.34
C HIS A 153 -1.94 -5.69 3.01
N GLU A 154 -1.72 -4.75 2.07
CA GLU A 154 -1.09 -5.06 0.78
C GLU A 154 0.38 -4.56 0.71
N GLU A 155 0.73 -3.47 1.40
CA GLU A 155 2.12 -2.99 1.50
C GLU A 155 2.92 -3.61 2.67
N ILE A 156 2.29 -3.93 3.81
CA ILE A 156 3.01 -4.55 4.94
C ILE A 156 3.36 -6.01 4.65
N THR A 157 2.54 -6.72 3.89
CA THR A 157 2.84 -8.10 3.46
C THR A 157 4.09 -8.14 2.58
N ASP A 158 4.22 -7.23 1.63
CA ASP A 158 5.39 -7.16 0.75
C ASP A 158 6.67 -6.80 1.52
N LEU A 159 6.61 -5.86 2.46
CA LEU A 159 7.78 -5.51 3.27
C LEU A 159 8.17 -6.64 4.24
N SER A 160 7.21 -7.38 4.80
CA SER A 160 7.47 -8.53 5.68
C SER A 160 8.09 -9.72 4.92
N ILE A 161 7.63 -9.97 3.69
CA ILE A 161 8.16 -11.02 2.83
C ILE A 161 9.56 -10.63 2.35
N GLN A 162 9.77 -9.38 1.94
CA GLN A 162 11.08 -8.90 1.49
C GLN A 162 12.14 -8.93 2.60
N THR A 163 11.79 -8.55 3.82
CA THR A 163 12.72 -8.62 4.97
C THR A 163 13.09 -10.06 5.32
N SER A 164 12.18 -11.03 5.14
CA SER A 164 12.47 -12.46 5.34
C SER A 164 13.49 -13.02 4.33
N TYR A 165 13.41 -12.64 3.05
CA TYR A 165 14.33 -13.09 2.01
C TYR A 165 15.72 -12.44 2.12
N VAL A 166 15.80 -11.17 2.52
CA VAL A 166 17.08 -10.51 2.78
C VAL A 166 17.82 -11.19 3.94
N PHE A 167 17.11 -11.53 5.02
CA PHE A 167 17.69 -12.26 6.14
C PHE A 167 18.19 -13.65 5.71
N LEU A 168 17.40 -14.40 4.95
CA LEU A 168 17.81 -15.70 4.40
C LEU A 168 19.06 -15.56 3.52
N GLY A 169 19.12 -14.53 2.67
CA GLY A 169 20.28 -14.25 1.81
C GLY A 169 21.56 -13.97 2.60
N LEU A 170 21.46 -13.18 3.68
CA LEU A 170 22.61 -12.89 4.56
C LEU A 170 23.10 -14.14 5.29
N VAL A 171 22.19 -14.98 5.79
CA VAL A 171 22.56 -16.24 6.47
C VAL A 171 23.25 -17.20 5.51
N LEU A 172 22.69 -17.40 4.31
CA LEU A 172 23.28 -18.28 3.30
C LEU A 172 24.64 -17.74 2.82
N GLY A 173 24.77 -16.43 2.64
CA GLY A 173 26.04 -15.79 2.29
C GLY A 173 27.10 -15.98 3.36
N PHE A 174 26.74 -15.83 4.64
CA PHE A 174 27.65 -16.06 5.76
C PHE A 174 28.10 -17.51 5.86
N VAL A 175 27.16 -18.47 5.76
CA VAL A 175 27.49 -19.91 5.76
C VAL A 175 28.41 -20.25 4.59
N GLY A 176 28.15 -19.73 3.39
CA GLY A 176 29.02 -19.90 2.22
C GLY A 176 30.42 -19.32 2.43
N MET A 177 30.53 -18.12 3.02
CA MET A 177 31.81 -17.50 3.33
C MET A 177 32.62 -18.33 4.34
N VAL A 178 31.98 -18.82 5.40
CA VAL A 178 32.62 -19.70 6.40
C VAL A 178 33.10 -21.00 5.75
N PHE A 179 32.27 -21.62 4.90
CA PHE A 179 32.65 -22.83 4.18
C PHE A 179 33.87 -22.61 3.28
N LEU A 180 33.86 -21.55 2.48
CA LEU A 180 34.99 -21.19 1.63
C LEU A 180 36.25 -20.88 2.45
N PHE A 181 36.09 -20.22 3.60
CA PHE A 181 37.20 -19.94 4.52
C PHE A 181 37.81 -21.22 5.08
N VAL A 182 36.99 -22.19 5.50
CA VAL A 182 37.46 -23.51 5.96
C VAL A 182 38.21 -24.26 4.85
N VAL A 183 37.67 -24.27 3.63
CA VAL A 183 38.34 -24.85 2.46
C VAL A 183 39.65 -24.13 2.15
N TYR A 184 39.67 -22.80 2.28
CA TYR A 184 40.87 -21.99 2.07
C TYR A 184 41.97 -22.30 3.09
N LEU A 185 41.63 -22.41 4.38
CA LEU A 185 42.58 -22.78 5.42
C LEU A 185 43.11 -24.21 5.21
N ASN A 186 42.24 -25.13 4.80
CA ASN A 186 42.61 -26.52 4.52
C ASN A 186 43.15 -26.76 3.10
N ARG A 187 43.36 -25.72 2.28
CA ARG A 187 43.77 -25.87 0.87
C ARG A 187 45.04 -26.69 0.67
N LYS A 188 45.98 -26.62 1.60
CA LYS A 188 47.25 -27.38 1.53
C LYS A 188 47.02 -28.85 1.92
N GLY A 189 46.21 -29.10 2.96
CA GLY A 189 45.83 -30.45 3.39
C GLY A 189 45.00 -31.17 2.33
N ILE A 190 44.04 -30.48 1.71
CA ILE A 190 43.22 -31.01 0.62
C ILE A 190 44.07 -31.36 -0.60
N LYS A 191 45.01 -30.49 -1.00
CA LYS A 191 45.93 -30.79 -2.10
C LYS A 191 46.77 -32.03 -1.82
N LYS A 192 47.32 -32.15 -0.61
CA LYS A 192 48.09 -33.31 -0.18
C LYS A 192 47.23 -34.59 -0.17
N TRP A 193 46.03 -34.52 0.39
CA TRP A 193 45.10 -35.65 0.40
C TRP A 193 44.71 -36.13 -1.01
N ILE A 194 44.49 -35.19 -1.94
CA ILE A 194 44.20 -35.52 -3.36
C ILE A 194 45.39 -36.23 -4.01
N THR A 195 46.62 -35.74 -3.81
CA THR A 195 47.81 -36.37 -4.38
C THR A 195 48.05 -37.76 -3.78
N ASP A 196 47.92 -37.89 -2.46
CA ASP A 196 48.10 -39.17 -1.76
C ASP A 196 47.06 -40.21 -2.22
N ILE A 197 45.82 -39.79 -2.50
CA ILE A 197 44.78 -40.66 -3.07
C ILE A 197 45.08 -41.08 -4.50
N TYR A 198 45.52 -40.13 -5.33
CA TYR A 198 45.86 -40.43 -6.72
C TYR A 198 47.01 -41.45 -6.78
N GLU A 199 48.05 -41.25 -5.98
CA GLU A 199 49.16 -42.18 -5.84
C GLU A 199 48.71 -43.55 -5.31
N ALA A 200 47.83 -43.60 -4.30
CA ALA A 200 47.28 -44.85 -3.80
C ALA A 200 46.46 -45.60 -4.86
N CYS A 201 45.67 -44.88 -5.66
CA CYS A 201 44.89 -45.46 -6.75
C CYS A 201 45.78 -46.01 -7.86
N GLN A 202 46.81 -45.27 -8.25
CA GLN A 202 47.77 -45.68 -9.26
C GLN A 202 48.55 -46.93 -8.82
N ASN A 203 48.98 -47.01 -7.56
CA ASN A 203 49.65 -48.19 -7.01
C ASN A 203 48.75 -49.44 -7.04
N VAL A 204 47.45 -49.29 -6.75
CA VAL A 204 46.49 -50.40 -6.85
C VAL A 204 46.33 -50.84 -8.30
N LEU A 205 46.20 -49.91 -9.24
CA LEU A 205 46.04 -50.19 -10.66
C LEU A 205 47.28 -50.91 -11.26
N GLU A 206 48.49 -50.45 -10.92
CA GLU A 206 49.74 -51.09 -11.32
C GLU A 206 49.86 -52.50 -10.72
N GLY A 207 49.42 -52.70 -9.48
CA GLY A 207 49.34 -54.01 -8.85
C GLY A 207 48.40 -54.98 -9.58
N TYR A 208 47.27 -54.50 -10.09
CA TYR A 208 46.38 -55.30 -10.94
C TYR A 208 47.03 -55.66 -12.28
N HIS A 209 47.72 -54.71 -12.92
CA HIS A 209 48.42 -54.93 -14.19
C HIS A 209 49.51 -56.01 -14.07
N HIS A 210 50.33 -55.92 -13.02
CA HIS A 210 51.43 -56.86 -12.81
C HIS A 210 50.94 -58.29 -12.52
N ARG A 211 49.79 -58.41 -11.83
CA ARG A 211 49.15 -59.71 -11.56
C ARG A 211 48.54 -60.32 -12.83
N TYR A 212 48.00 -59.48 -13.71
CA TYR A 212 47.43 -59.91 -14.99
C TYR A 212 48.50 -60.39 -15.98
N GLU A 213 49.67 -59.74 -16.03
CA GLU A 213 50.79 -60.20 -16.86
C GLU A 213 51.35 -61.55 -16.41
N ILE A 214 51.40 -61.82 -15.10
CA ILE A 214 51.89 -63.10 -14.54
C ILE A 214 50.91 -64.25 -14.85
N ASP A 215 49.60 -64.02 -14.76
CA ASP A 215 48.57 -65.03 -15.11
C ASP A 215 48.45 -65.25 -16.63
N SER A 216 48.93 -64.32 -17.45
CA SER A 216 48.86 -64.38 -18.91
C SER A 216 50.08 -65.05 -19.56
N ASP A 217 51.14 -65.38 -18.80
CA ASP A 217 52.33 -66.05 -19.32
C ASP A 217 52.08 -67.57 -19.45
N PRO A 218 51.99 -68.13 -20.68
CA PRO A 218 51.65 -69.54 -20.89
C PRO A 218 52.72 -70.51 -20.38
N ARG A 219 53.89 -70.03 -19.93
CA ARG A 219 54.95 -70.87 -19.35
C ARG A 219 54.75 -71.18 -17.87
N LEU A 220 53.86 -70.47 -17.14
CA LEU A 220 53.60 -70.71 -15.72
C LEU A 220 52.31 -71.50 -15.43
N GLY A 221 51.53 -71.86 -16.45
CA GLY A 221 50.27 -72.60 -16.30
C GLY A 221 50.39 -74.06 -15.82
N GLN A 222 51.57 -74.51 -15.36
CA GLN A 222 51.80 -75.89 -14.90
C GLN A 222 52.30 -76.05 -13.46
N THR A 223 52.50 -74.98 -12.66
CA THR A 223 53.15 -75.14 -11.34
C THR A 223 52.31 -74.86 -10.09
N CYS A 224 51.01 -74.57 -10.18
CA CYS A 224 50.16 -74.36 -8.99
C CYS A 224 49.00 -75.35 -8.84
N THR A 225 49.31 -76.65 -8.83
CA THR A 225 48.52 -77.65 -8.07
C THR A 225 49.43 -78.29 -7.04
N LEU A 226 49.43 -77.80 -5.78
CA LEU A 226 49.74 -78.54 -4.53
C LEU A 226 50.15 -77.60 -3.38
N LYS A 227 49.16 -77.18 -2.58
CA LYS A 227 49.17 -76.71 -1.17
C LYS A 227 48.09 -75.61 -1.09
N ASN A 228 47.01 -75.70 -0.33
CA ASN A 228 46.75 -76.49 0.86
C ASN A 228 45.22 -76.59 0.96
N LYS A 229 44.66 -77.74 0.57
CA LYS A 229 43.30 -78.13 0.87
C LYS A 229 43.48 -79.16 1.98
N ASP A 230 43.46 -78.71 3.23
CA ASP A 230 43.25 -79.51 4.46
C ASP A 230 43.50 -78.67 5.72
N SER A 231 42.47 -77.93 6.14
CA SER A 231 42.18 -77.55 7.53
C SER A 231 40.83 -76.81 7.56
N LEU A 232 39.76 -77.50 7.18
CA LEU A 232 38.77 -78.04 8.11
C LEU A 232 38.11 -76.99 9.03
N LEU A 233 36.87 -76.68 8.64
CA LEU A 233 35.74 -76.33 9.48
C LEU A 233 35.70 -77.14 10.79
N ALA A 234 35.75 -76.45 11.92
CA ALA A 234 35.19 -76.81 13.24
C ALA A 234 35.39 -75.55 14.12
N SER A 235 34.45 -74.99 14.90
CA SER A 235 33.29 -75.52 15.61
C SER A 235 32.49 -74.33 16.20
N MET A 236 31.16 -74.44 16.19
CA MET A 236 30.13 -73.93 17.13
C MET A 236 30.43 -72.76 18.11
N VAL A 237 29.67 -71.66 17.93
CA VAL A 237 28.74 -70.91 18.85
C VAL A 237 28.94 -71.06 20.39
N PRO A 238 28.70 -70.03 21.24
CA PRO A 238 28.01 -68.75 21.02
C PRO A 238 28.85 -67.47 21.11
#